data_AF-A0A9X5C8F3-F1
#
_entry.id   AF-A0A9X5C8F3-F1
#
_cell.length_a   1.000
_cell.length_b   1.000
_cell.length_c   1.000
_cell.angle_alpha   90.00
_cell.angle_beta   90.00
_cell.angle_gamma   90.00
#
_symmetry.space_group_name_H-M   'P 1'
#
loop_
_entity.id
_entity.type
_entity.pdbx_description
1 polymer ?
#
loop_
_entity_poly.entity_id
_entity_poly.type
_entity_poly.pdbx_seq_one_letter_code
_entity_poly.pdbx_strand_id
1 'polypeptide(L)'
;MDKLKQHIQSASAAQQEDCRQEISRLRRRLEELEQITAKLYEDKVSGAISGDSFSVLIQKNEQERIQKSERLDSLLAGERKAQQDIANIHQWAGTIRQYLDLQELNREIIEELIDRIEVGERTVIDGQRHQDIKIYYRFVGLV
;
A
#
# COMPACT_ATOMS: atom_id res chain seq x y z
N MET A 1 8.32 6.50 26.06
CA MET A 1 7.28 6.50 25.01
C MET A 1 7.62 7.46 23.87
N ASP A 2 8.09 8.69 24.14
CA ASP A 2 8.35 9.69 23.08
C ASP A 2 9.51 9.34 22.13
N LYS A 3 10.63 8.80 22.63
CA LYS A 3 11.75 8.35 21.77
C LYS A 3 11.34 7.23 20.78
N LEU A 4 10.37 6.40 21.18
CA LEU A 4 9.87 5.28 20.39
C LEU A 4 8.92 5.76 19.29
N LYS A 5 8.05 6.73 19.60
CA LYS A 5 7.22 7.43 18.61
C LYS A 5 8.06 8.19 17.58
N GLN A 6 9.10 8.88 18.05
CA GLN A 6 10.00 9.67 17.20
C GLN A 6 10.79 8.77 16.22
N HIS A 7 11.27 7.61 16.68
CA HIS A 7 11.96 6.65 15.80
C HIS A 7 11.04 6.03 14.74
N ILE A 8 9.80 5.71 15.11
CA ILE A 8 8.80 5.17 14.17
C ILE A 8 8.41 6.22 13.12
N GLN A 9 8.21 7.48 13.52
CA GLN A 9 7.95 8.58 12.59
C GLN A 9 9.12 8.85 11.65
N SER A 10 10.37 8.85 12.15
CA SER A 10 11.55 9.08 11.30
C SER A 10 11.77 7.93 10.30
N ALA A 11 11.54 6.68 10.72
CA ALA A 11 11.67 5.52 9.85
C ALA A 11 10.58 5.50 8.76
N SER A 12 9.34 5.83 9.13
CA SER A 12 8.22 5.95 8.19
C SER A 12 8.44 7.07 7.16
N ALA A 13 8.95 8.23 7.59
CA ALA A 13 9.25 9.34 6.70
C ALA A 13 10.40 9.03 5.73
N ALA A 14 11.47 8.40 6.21
CA ALA A 14 12.58 7.95 5.37
C ALA A 14 12.10 6.95 4.30
N GLN A 15 11.28 5.98 4.69
CA GLN A 15 10.74 4.99 3.78
C GLN A 15 9.80 5.61 2.71
N GLN A 16 9.03 6.64 3.07
CA GLN A 16 8.23 7.39 2.11
C GLN A 16 9.09 8.17 1.12
N GLU A 17 10.17 8.80 1.60
CA GLU A 17 11.11 9.53 0.76
C GLU A 17 11.84 8.59 -0.22
N ASP A 18 12.32 7.44 0.26
CA ASP A 18 12.95 6.41 -0.57
C ASP A 18 11.99 5.91 -1.66
N CYS A 19 10.72 5.66 -1.31
CA CYS A 19 9.68 5.27 -2.27
C CYS A 19 9.47 6.33 -3.35
N ARG A 20 9.37 7.61 -2.96
CA ARG A 20 9.22 8.74 -3.90
C ARG A 20 10.43 8.85 -4.83
N GLN A 21 11.63 8.72 -4.30
CA GLN A 21 12.85 8.75 -5.10
C GLN A 21 12.92 7.57 -6.07
N GLU A 22 12.50 6.37 -5.66
CA GLU A 22 12.40 5.21 -6.54
C GLU A 22 11.40 5.47 -7.68
N ILE A 23 10.21 5.99 -7.37
CA ILE A 23 9.20 6.37 -8.37
C ILE A 23 9.78 7.38 -9.37
N SER A 24 10.45 8.44 -8.90
CA SER A 24 11.07 9.44 -9.78
C SER A 24 12.15 8.84 -10.68
N ARG A 25 13.00 7.95 -10.15
CA ARG A 25 14.03 7.25 -10.93
C ARG A 25 13.41 6.33 -11.99
N LEU A 26 12.36 5.59 -11.64
CA LEU A 26 11.65 4.71 -12.57
C LEU A 26 11.01 5.49 -13.71
N ARG A 27 10.33 6.61 -13.41
CA ARG A 27 9.73 7.47 -14.44
C ARG A 27 10.77 8.01 -15.41
N ARG A 28 11.88 8.55 -14.89
CA ARG A 28 12.99 9.02 -15.72
C ARG A 28 13.56 7.90 -16.59
N ARG A 29 13.74 6.71 -16.03
CA ARG A 29 14.27 5.56 -16.78
C ARG A 29 13.32 5.12 -17.90
N LEU A 30 12.00 5.14 -17.67
CA LEU A 30 11.01 4.84 -18.69
C LEU A 30 11.08 5.84 -19.85
N GLU A 31 11.18 7.14 -19.55
CA GLU A 31 11.35 8.18 -20.58
C GLU A 31 12.66 8.00 -21.37
N GLU A 32 13.76 7.67 -20.69
CA GLU A 32 15.03 7.35 -21.35
C GLU A 32 14.90 6.13 -22.30
N LEU A 33 14.18 5.07 -21.88
CA LEU A 33 13.94 3.88 -22.71
C LEU A 33 13.07 4.20 -23.94
N GLU A 34 12.11 5.12 -23.82
CA GLU A 34 11.32 5.61 -24.96
C GLU A 34 12.19 6.37 -25.96
N GLN A 35 13.08 7.24 -25.48
CA GLN A 35 14.03 7.96 -26.33
C GLN A 35 15.02 7.01 -27.03
N ILE A 36 15.55 6.02 -26.30
CA ILE A 36 16.41 4.99 -26.88
C ILE A 36 15.66 4.23 -27.97
N THR A 37 14.40 3.88 -27.73
CA THR A 37 13.56 3.19 -28.70
C THR A 37 13.39 4.02 -29.98
N ALA A 38 13.04 5.31 -29.86
CA ALA A 38 12.93 6.21 -31.01
C ALA A 38 14.24 6.27 -31.80
N LYS A 39 15.38 6.42 -31.12
CA LYS A 39 16.70 6.46 -31.75
C LYS A 39 17.06 5.14 -32.46
N LEU A 40 16.73 3.99 -31.87
CA LEU A 40 16.94 2.70 -32.52
C LEU A 40 16.18 2.59 -33.84
N TYR A 41 14.97 3.16 -33.93
CA TYR A 41 14.23 3.22 -35.20
C TYR A 41 14.93 4.11 -36.23
N GLU A 42 15.44 5.28 -35.82
CA GLU A 42 16.22 6.17 -36.70
C GLU A 42 17.49 5.50 -37.23
N ASP A 43 18.25 4.84 -36.35
CA ASP A 43 19.46 4.09 -36.70
C ASP A 43 19.13 2.91 -37.63
N LYS A 44 17.97 2.27 -37.44
CA LYS A 44 17.51 1.16 -38.29
C LYS A 44 17.15 1.63 -39.71
N VAL A 45 16.44 2.75 -39.83
CA VAL A 45 16.01 3.31 -41.13
C VAL A 45 17.19 3.91 -41.89
N SER A 46 18.13 4.53 -41.20
CA SER A 46 19.37 5.06 -41.80
C SER A 46 20.36 3.97 -42.25
N GLY A 47 20.13 2.72 -41.83
CA GLY A 47 21.01 1.58 -42.12
C GLY A 47 22.26 1.53 -41.24
N ALA A 48 22.35 2.35 -40.19
CA ALA A 48 23.44 2.33 -39.23
C ALA A 48 23.51 1.00 -38.43
N ILE A 49 22.38 0.31 -38.29
CA ILE A 49 22.29 -1.01 -37.65
C ILE A 49 21.56 -2.04 -38.52
N SER A 50 21.98 -3.31 -38.41
CA SER A 50 21.34 -4.43 -39.10
C SER A 50 19.95 -4.74 -38.52
N GLY A 51 19.15 -5.51 -39.26
CA GLY A 51 17.84 -6.00 -38.75
C GLY A 51 17.97 -6.84 -37.50
N ASP A 52 18.93 -7.77 -37.51
CA ASP A 52 19.12 -8.70 -36.39
C ASP A 52 19.56 -7.96 -35.12
N SER A 53 20.49 -6.99 -35.25
CA SER A 53 20.91 -6.16 -34.12
C SER A 53 19.78 -5.29 -33.58
N PHE A 54 18.96 -4.69 -34.46
CA PHE A 54 17.78 -3.93 -34.04
C PHE A 54 16.79 -4.80 -33.25
N SER A 55 16.46 -6.00 -33.76
CA SER A 55 15.53 -6.92 -33.11
C SER A 55 15.96 -7.31 -31.69
N VAL A 56 17.25 -7.59 -31.48
CA VAL A 56 17.77 -7.92 -30.15
C VAL A 56 17.73 -6.70 -29.22
N LEU A 57 18.12 -5.52 -29.71
CA LEU A 57 18.16 -4.30 -28.91
C LEU A 57 16.75 -3.81 -28.53
N ILE A 58 15.79 -3.85 -29.46
CA ILE A 58 14.41 -3.46 -29.18
C ILE A 58 13.76 -4.42 -28.20
N GLN A 59 13.98 -5.72 -28.34
CA GLN A 59 13.46 -6.72 -27.40
C GLN A 59 14.00 -6.49 -25.98
N LYS A 60 15.29 -6.18 -25.84
CA LYS A 60 15.90 -5.88 -24.55
C LYS A 60 15.34 -4.60 -23.92
N ASN A 61 15.18 -3.53 -24.71
CA ASN A 61 14.60 -2.28 -24.23
C ASN A 61 13.15 -2.48 -23.79
N GLU A 62 12.37 -3.23 -24.56
CA GLU A 62 10.98 -3.53 -24.25
C GLU A 62 10.85 -4.36 -22.98
N GLN A 63 11.69 -5.37 -22.81
CA GLN A 63 11.71 -6.17 -21.59
C GLN A 63 12.05 -5.32 -20.35
N GLU A 64 13.04 -4.42 -20.46
CA GLU A 64 13.35 -3.50 -19.36
C GLU A 64 12.18 -2.55 -19.08
N ARG A 65 11.55 -1.98 -20.12
CA ARG A 65 10.40 -1.07 -20.00
C ARG A 65 9.25 -1.72 -19.23
N ILE A 66 8.89 -2.97 -19.59
CA ILE A 66 7.83 -3.74 -18.91
C ILE A 66 8.17 -3.91 -17.43
N GLN A 67 9.38 -4.39 -17.10
CA GLN A 67 9.79 -4.60 -15.71
C GLN A 67 9.77 -3.31 -14.87
N LYS A 68 10.19 -2.18 -15.45
CA LYS A 68 10.18 -0.89 -14.76
C LYS A 68 8.75 -0.35 -14.60
N SER A 69 7.88 -0.54 -15.60
CA SER A 69 6.47 -0.17 -15.53
C SER A 69 5.73 -0.94 -14.45
N GLU A 70 5.88 -2.27 -14.40
CA GLU A 70 5.26 -3.11 -13.38
C GLU A 70 5.69 -2.72 -11.96
N ARG A 71 6.99 -2.43 -11.78
CA ARG A 71 7.50 -1.94 -10.49
C ARG A 71 6.91 -0.59 -10.12
N LEU A 72 6.81 0.34 -11.08
CA LEU A 72 6.22 1.66 -10.86
C LEU A 72 4.74 1.54 -10.46
N ASP A 73 3.98 0.70 -11.16
CA ASP A 73 2.56 0.47 -10.87
C ASP A 73 2.35 -0.13 -9.48
N SER A 74 3.22 -1.08 -9.09
CA SER A 74 3.21 -1.67 -7.75
C SER A 74 3.46 -0.62 -6.65
N LEU A 75 4.46 0.25 -6.82
CA LEU A 75 4.76 1.32 -5.87
C LEU A 75 3.60 2.32 -5.75
N LEU A 76 3.04 2.76 -6.88
CA LEU A 76 1.90 3.68 -6.91
C LEU A 76 0.63 3.06 -6.30
N ALA A 77 0.39 1.76 -6.51
CA ALA A 77 -0.70 1.05 -5.85
C ALA A 77 -0.50 1.00 -4.33
N GLY A 78 0.74 0.77 -3.87
CA GLY A 78 1.11 0.83 -2.45
C GLY A 78 0.86 2.20 -1.83
N GLU A 79 1.30 3.28 -2.49
CA GLU A 79 1.05 4.66 -2.00
C GLU A 79 -0.44 4.98 -1.93
N ARG A 80 -1.22 4.62 -2.96
CA ARG A 80 -2.69 4.81 -2.95
C ARG A 80 -3.35 4.07 -1.82
N LYS A 81 -2.95 2.81 -1.58
CA LYS A 81 -3.49 2.02 -0.47
C LYS A 81 -3.16 2.68 0.88
N ALA A 82 -1.91 3.08 1.10
CA ALA A 82 -1.52 3.76 2.33
C ALA A 82 -2.29 5.07 2.55
N GLN A 83 -2.51 5.86 1.49
CA GLN A 83 -3.33 7.07 1.56
C GLN A 83 -4.79 6.76 1.90
N GLN A 84 -5.36 5.72 1.29
CA GLN A 84 -6.72 5.28 1.58
C GLN A 84 -6.85 4.81 3.04
N ASP A 85 -5.88 4.05 3.54
CA ASP A 85 -5.86 3.57 4.92
C ASP A 85 -5.81 4.77 5.90
N ILE A 86 -4.98 5.77 5.62
CA ILE A 86 -4.92 7.02 6.40
C ILE A 86 -6.26 7.77 6.35
N ALA A 87 -6.88 7.90 5.17
CA ALA A 87 -8.17 8.57 5.02
C ALA A 87 -9.28 7.83 5.80
N ASN A 88 -9.30 6.50 5.75
CA ASN A 88 -10.21 5.66 6.52
C ASN A 88 -10.04 5.87 8.03
N ILE A 89 -8.79 5.95 8.51
CA ILE A 89 -8.49 6.24 9.93
C ILE A 89 -9.00 7.64 10.33
N HIS A 90 -8.78 8.66 9.48
CA HIS A 90 -9.25 10.00 9.78
C HIS A 90 -10.78 10.10 9.80
N GLN A 91 -11.46 9.44 8.85
CA GLN A 91 -12.92 9.36 8.83
C GLN A 91 -13.44 8.66 10.10
N TRP A 92 -12.84 7.53 10.47
CA TRP A 92 -13.15 6.79 11.69
C TRP A 92 -12.95 7.63 12.96
N ALA A 93 -11.83 8.36 13.07
CA ALA A 93 -11.56 9.23 14.22
C ALA A 93 -12.60 10.36 14.31
N GLY A 94 -13.07 10.87 13.18
CA GLY A 94 -14.18 11.82 13.10
C GLY A 94 -15.50 11.21 13.62
N THR A 95 -15.86 10.03 13.12
CA THR A 95 -17.05 9.28 13.53
C THR A 95 -17.05 8.97 15.02
N ILE A 96 -15.98 8.38 15.56
CA ILE A 96 -15.88 8.07 16.99
C ILE A 96 -15.97 9.32 17.86
N ARG A 97 -15.39 10.45 17.42
CA ARG A 97 -15.45 11.70 18.19
C ARG A 97 -16.88 12.25 18.32
N GLN A 98 -17.79 11.90 17.40
CA GLN A 98 -19.22 12.21 17.52
C GLN A 98 -19.94 11.32 18.55
N TYR A 99 -19.36 10.15 18.86
CA TYR A 99 -19.93 9.16 19.79
C TYR A 99 -19.21 9.08 21.14
N LEU A 100 -18.03 9.70 21.31
CA LEU A 100 -17.25 9.72 22.56
C LEU A 100 -17.92 10.51 23.70
N ASP A 101 -18.99 11.26 23.41
CA ASP A 101 -19.83 11.93 24.41
C ASP A 101 -21.02 11.06 24.88
N LEU A 102 -21.17 9.84 24.37
CA LEU A 102 -22.25 8.91 24.76
C LEU A 102 -21.80 7.98 25.88
N GLN A 103 -22.60 7.91 26.95
CA GLN A 103 -22.37 7.02 28.10
C GLN A 103 -22.77 5.56 27.84
N GLU A 104 -23.49 5.26 26.75
CA GLU A 104 -24.00 3.92 26.44
C GLU A 104 -23.66 3.50 24.99
N LEU A 105 -23.21 2.24 24.84
CA LEU A 105 -22.93 1.62 23.56
C LEU A 105 -24.26 1.24 22.88
N ASN A 106 -24.64 1.93 21.81
CA ASN A 106 -25.85 1.61 21.06
C ASN A 106 -25.57 0.59 19.92
N ARG A 107 -26.63 -0.07 19.43
CA ARG A 107 -26.52 -1.10 18.38
C ARG A 107 -25.89 -0.56 17.09
N GLU A 108 -26.23 0.68 16.71
CA GLU A 108 -25.74 1.32 15.49
C GLU A 108 -24.22 1.52 15.55
N ILE A 109 -23.69 1.94 16.70
CA ILE A 109 -22.25 2.08 16.97
C ILE A 109 -21.53 0.73 16.88
N ILE A 110 -22.13 -0.33 17.41
CA ILE A 110 -21.58 -1.70 17.36
C ILE A 110 -21.51 -2.19 15.91
N GLU A 111 -22.58 -2.00 15.14
CA GLU A 111 -22.67 -2.42 13.73
C GLU A 111 -21.71 -1.63 12.83
N GLU A 112 -21.35 -0.41 13.20
CA GLU A 112 -20.39 0.43 12.47
C GLU A 112 -18.92 0.13 12.85
N LEU A 113 -18.63 -0.16 14.13
CA LEU A 113 -17.26 -0.34 14.64
C LEU A 113 -16.74 -1.77 14.53
N ILE A 114 -17.62 -2.77 14.63
CA ILE A 114 -17.23 -4.17 14.74
C ILE A 114 -17.34 -4.85 13.38
N ASP A 115 -16.25 -5.50 12.97
CA ASP A 115 -16.22 -6.38 11.78
C ASP A 115 -16.98 -7.65 12.09
N ARG A 116 -16.57 -8.32 13.17
CA ARG A 116 -17.23 -9.50 13.71
C ARG A 116 -16.90 -9.71 15.18
N ILE A 117 -17.76 -10.46 15.86
CA ILE A 117 -17.54 -10.96 17.20
C ILE A 117 -17.45 -12.48 17.11
N GLU A 118 -16.32 -13.05 17.53
CA GLU A 118 -16.17 -14.50 17.67
C GLU A 118 -16.41 -14.86 19.13
N VAL A 119 -17.40 -15.71 19.38
CA VAL A 119 -17.72 -16.23 20.70
C VAL A 119 -17.23 -17.68 20.78
N GLY A 120 -16.26 -17.91 21.65
CA GLY A 120 -15.66 -19.20 21.93
C GLY A 120 -16.60 -20.17 22.63
N GLU A 121 -16.19 -21.44 22.63
CA GLU A 121 -16.94 -22.50 23.27
C GLU A 121 -17.10 -22.26 24.78
N ARG A 122 -18.26 -22.68 25.29
CA ARG A 122 -18.61 -22.51 26.70
C ARG A 122 -17.88 -23.54 27.54
N THR A 123 -17.01 -23.08 28.44
CA THR A 123 -16.34 -23.93 29.43
C THR A 123 -16.90 -23.66 30.83
N VAL A 124 -16.80 -24.66 31.71
CA VAL A 124 -17.13 -24.49 33.13
C VAL A 124 -15.86 -24.69 33.91
N ILE A 125 -15.40 -23.63 34.54
CA ILE A 125 -14.21 -23.60 35.41
C ILE A 125 -14.72 -23.22 36.80
N ASP A 126 -14.44 -24.06 37.80
CA ASP A 126 -14.87 -23.86 39.20
C ASP A 126 -16.38 -23.60 39.39
N GLY A 127 -17.22 -24.31 38.63
CA GLY A 127 -18.68 -24.16 38.68
C GLY A 127 -19.21 -22.88 38.00
N GLN A 128 -18.32 -22.03 37.47
CA GLN A 128 -18.67 -20.83 36.72
C GLN A 128 -18.52 -21.03 35.21
N ARG A 129 -19.53 -20.57 34.47
CA ARG A 129 -19.56 -20.63 33.01
C ARG A 129 -18.69 -19.51 32.43
N HIS A 130 -17.67 -19.89 31.65
CA HIS A 130 -16.76 -19.00 30.95
C HIS A 130 -16.93 -19.12 29.43
N GLN A 131 -16.81 -18.01 28.72
CA GLN A 131 -16.75 -17.94 27.25
C GLN A 131 -15.76 -16.86 26.84
N ASP A 132 -14.86 -17.22 25.94
CA ASP A 132 -13.92 -16.26 25.36
C ASP A 132 -14.63 -15.46 24.27
N ILE A 133 -14.54 -14.13 24.33
CA ILE A 133 -15.11 -13.24 23.32
C ILE A 133 -13.96 -12.52 22.64
N LYS A 134 -13.82 -12.69 21.33
CA LYS A 134 -12.86 -11.94 20.49
C LYS A 134 -13.63 -10.96 19.63
N ILE A 135 -13.30 -9.68 19.76
CA ILE A 135 -13.93 -8.60 19.01
C ILE A 135 -12.94 -8.14 17.94
N TYR A 136 -13.35 -8.24 16.67
CA TYR A 136 -12.56 -7.76 15.55
C TYR A 136 -13.11 -6.42 15.12
N TYR A 137 -12.27 -5.39 15.18
CA TYR A 137 -12.62 -4.06 14.70
C TYR A 137 -12.29 -3.95 13.22
N ARG A 138 -13.17 -3.34 12.42
CA ARG A 138 -13.01 -3.26 10.95
C ARG A 138 -11.73 -2.58 10.48
N PHE A 139 -11.15 -1.70 11.31
CA PHE A 139 -10.13 -0.75 10.85
C PHE A 139 -8.91 -0.62 11.78
N VAL A 140 -8.86 -1.38 12.88
CA VAL A 140 -7.64 -1.56 13.67
C VAL A 140 -7.31 -3.04 13.53
N GLY A 141 -6.33 -3.38 12.69
CA GLY A 141 -5.81 -4.74 12.64
C GLY A 141 -5.51 -5.24 14.05
N LEU A 142 -5.83 -6.51 14.30
CA LEU A 142 -5.74 -7.28 15.56
C LEU A 142 -5.02 -6.56 16.73
N VAL A 143 -5.76 -6.26 17.81
CA VAL A 143 -5.19 -5.92 19.13
C VAL A 143 -5.21 -7.17 20.01
#